data_AF-A0A7X8G345-F1
#
_entry.id   AF-A0A7X8G345-F1
#
_cell.length_a   1.000
_cell.length_b   1.000
_cell.length_c   1.000
_cell.angle_alpha   90.00
_cell.angle_beta   90.00
_cell.angle_gamma   90.00
#
_symmetry.space_group_name_H-M   'P 1'
#
loop_
_entity.id
_entity.type
_entity.pdbx_description
1 polymer ?
#
loop_
_entity_poly.entity_id
_entity_poly.type
_entity_poly.pdbx_seq_one_letter_code
_entity_poly.pdbx_strand_id
1 'polypeptide(L)' 'MAENKKVLISIPENLLRELDNAVKEEGTNRSDFIRKSIRFYLIEKRKLEIRNKMKAGYLEMSKINKSITEEYSEGDY' A
#
# COMPACT_ATOMS: atom_id res chain seq x y z
N MET A 1 13.69 24.18 4.43
CA MET A 1 12.35 24.29 3.79
C MET A 1 12.28 23.20 2.73
N ALA A 2 11.32 22.27 2.81
CA ALA A 2 11.21 21.23 1.79
C ALA A 2 10.78 21.87 0.45
N GLU A 3 11.59 21.67 -0.58
CA GLU A 3 11.35 22.25 -1.89
C GLU A 3 10.18 21.52 -2.57
N ASN A 4 9.04 22.19 -2.69
CA ASN A 4 7.87 21.61 -3.36
C ASN A 4 8.06 21.67 -4.88
N LYS A 5 8.01 20.51 -5.54
CA LYS A 5 7.97 20.42 -7.01
C LYS A 5 6.52 20.40 -7.51
N LYS A 6 6.22 21.18 -8.54
CA LYS A 6 4.90 21.17 -9.21
C LYS A 6 4.86 20.04 -10.22
N VAL A 7 3.76 19.28 -10.22
CA VAL A 7 3.49 18.22 -11.19
C VAL A 7 2.23 18.61 -11.96
N LEU A 8 2.33 18.71 -13.28
CA LEU A 8 1.18 18.90 -14.17
C LEU A 8 0.67 17.52 -14.58
N ILE A 9 -0.62 17.26 -14.39
CA ILE A 9 -1.27 16.00 -14.74
C ILE A 9 -2.49 16.27 -15.62
N SER A 10 -2.75 15.37 -16.56
CA SER A 10 -4.01 15.33 -17.30
C SER A 10 -4.91 14.28 -16.66
N ILE A 11 -6.17 14.63 -16.41
CA ILE A 11 -7.15 13.71 -15.84
C ILE A 11 -8.43 13.71 -16.68
N PRO A 12 -9.15 12.57 -16.78
CA PRO A 12 -10.44 12.52 -17.45
C PRO A 12 -11.48 13.45 -16.81
N GLU A 13 -12.36 14.04 -17.61
CA GLU A 13 -13.37 15.01 -17.17
C GLU A 13 -14.37 14.43 -16.16
N ASN A 14 -14.72 13.14 -16.30
CA ASN A 14 -15.57 12.46 -15.33
C ASN A 14 -14.89 12.33 -13.96
N LEU A 15 -13.60 11.98 -13.95
CA LEU A 15 -12.82 11.87 -12.72
C LEU A 15 -12.61 13.25 -12.06
N LEU A 16 -12.43 14.30 -12.86
CA LEU A 16 -12.35 15.66 -12.36
C LEU A 16 -13.64 16.07 -11.64
N ARG A 17 -14.81 15.72 -12.20
CA ARG A 17 -16.11 15.99 -11.57
C ARG A 17 -16.28 15.25 -10.24
N GLU A 18 -15.88 13.99 -10.18
CA GLU A 18 -15.89 13.21 -8.93
C GLU A 18 -14.96 13.82 -7.88
N LEU A 19 -13.75 14.21 -8.28
CA LEU A 19 -12.81 14.92 -7.43
C LEU A 19 -13.41 16.21 -6.88
N ASP A 20 -14.06 17.02 -7.71
CA ASP A 20 -14.67 18.28 -7.30
C ASP A 20 -15.78 18.09 -6.26
N ASN A 21 -16.57 17.04 -6.40
CA ASN A 21 -17.59 16.70 -5.42
C ASN A 21 -16.96 16.29 -4.09
N ALA A 22 -15.96 15.40 -4.12
CA ALA A 22 -15.25 14.98 -2.90
C ALA A 22 -14.54 16.15 -2.19
N VAL A 23 -13.92 17.04 -2.95
CA VAL A 23 -13.25 18.25 -2.43
C VAL A 23 -14.26 19.18 -1.74
N LYS A 24 -15.45 19.35 -2.30
CA LYS A 24 -16.54 20.13 -1.71
C LYS A 24 -17.05 19.51 -0.42
N GLU A 25 -17.27 18.19 -0.40
CA GLU A 25 -17.75 17.45 0.76
C GLU A 25 -16.75 17.52 1.93
N GLU A 26 -15.45 17.39 1.66
CA GLU A 26 -14.41 17.48 2.70
C GLU A 26 -14.07 18.93 3.10
N GLY A 27 -14.56 19.93 2.36
CA GLY A 27 -14.18 21.34 2.56
C GLY A 27 -12.68 21.60 2.33
N THR A 28 -12.07 20.90 1.37
CA THR A 28 -10.63 21.03 1.05
C THR A 28 -10.41 21.70 -0.31
N ASN A 29 -9.17 21.66 -0.83
CA ASN A 29 -8.89 22.03 -2.22
C ASN A 29 -8.32 20.83 -2.99
N ARG A 30 -8.41 20.88 -4.32
CA ARG A 30 -7.94 19.81 -5.23
C ARG A 30 -6.49 19.40 -4.97
N SER A 31 -5.59 20.36 -4.75
CA SER A 31 -4.17 20.07 -4.53
C SER A 31 -3.93 19.30 -3.23
N ASP A 32 -4.63 19.67 -2.16
CA ASP A 32 -4.52 19.00 -0.87
C ASP A 32 -5.15 17.60 -0.91
N PHE A 33 -6.32 17.48 -1.55
CA PHE A 33 -6.96 16.19 -1.78
C PHE A 33 -6.04 15.26 -2.56
N ILE A 34 -5.55 15.67 -3.74
CA ILE A 34 -4.63 14.88 -4.57
C ILE A 34 -3.39 14.48 -3.78
N ARG A 35 -2.79 15.39 -3.00
CA ARG A 35 -1.59 15.07 -2.21
C ARG A 35 -1.88 14.04 -1.11
N LYS A 36 -3.04 14.11 -0.46
CA LYS A 36 -3.50 13.10 0.50
C LYS A 36 -3.72 11.76 -0.19
N SER A 37 -4.42 11.74 -1.32
CA SER A 37 -4.70 10.52 -2.10
C SER A 37 -3.41 9.84 -2.57
N ILE A 38 -2.42 10.59 -3.06
CA ILE A 38 -1.12 10.05 -3.46
C ILE A 38 -0.40 9.40 -2.27
N ARG A 39 -0.35 10.08 -1.12
CA ARG A 39 0.26 9.52 0.09
C ARG A 39 -0.43 8.25 0.55
N PHE A 40 -1.76 8.26 0.55
CA PHE A 40 -2.58 7.10 0.90
C PHE A 40 -2.28 5.92 -0.02
N TYR A 41 -2.29 6.14 -1.34
CA TYR A 41 -2.00 5.11 -2.32
C TYR A 41 -0.61 4.49 -2.12
N LEU A 42 0.43 5.31 -1.90
CA LEU A 42 1.79 4.83 -1.69
C LEU A 42 1.92 3.98 -0.42
N ILE A 43 1.24 4.35 0.66
CA ILE A 43 1.23 3.58 1.91
C ILE A 43 0.55 2.22 1.70
N GLU A 44 -0.62 2.21 1.08
CA GLU A 44 -1.36 0.96 0.84
C GLU A 44 -0.62 0.02 -0.12
N LYS A 45 0.00 0.57 -1.18
CA LYS A 45 0.85 -0.19 -2.09
C LYS A 45 2.02 -0.86 -1.34
N ARG A 46 2.70 -0.12 -0.45
CA ARG A 46 3.80 -0.67 0.35
C ARG A 46 3.34 -1.78 1.29
N LYS A 47 2.17 -1.63 1.92
CA LYS A 47 1.58 -2.69 2.77
C LYS A 47 1.33 -3.97 1.96
N LEU A 48 0.79 -3.83 0.74
CA LEU A 48 0.55 -4.97 -0.14
C LEU A 48 1.86 -5.66 -0.53
N GLU A 49 2.89 -4.90 -0.89
CA GLU A 49 4.22 -5.43 -1.22
C GLU A 49 4.83 -6.22 -0.06
N ILE A 50 4.74 -5.70 1.17
CA ILE A 50 5.23 -6.40 2.37
C ILE A 50 4.47 -7.72 2.56
N ARG A 51 3.14 -7.71 2.49
CA ARG A 51 2.34 -8.94 2.62
C ARG A 51 2.69 -9.99 1.57
N ASN A 52 2.90 -9.57 0.32
CA ASN A 52 3.29 -10.46 -0.76
C ASN A 52 4.69 -11.07 -0.53
N LYS A 53 5.65 -10.25 -0.09
CA LYS A 53 7.00 -10.73 0.25
C LYS A 53 6.95 -11.71 1.43
N MET A 54 6.17 -11.42 2.47
CA MET A 54 6.00 -12.34 3.59
C MET A 54 5.42 -13.68 3.12
N LYS A 55 4.35 -13.66 2.33
CA LYS A 55 3.73 -14.87 1.78
C LYS A 55 4.72 -15.70 0.95
N ALA A 56 5.51 -15.04 0.09
CA ALA A 56 6.53 -15.71 -0.71
C ALA A 56 7.60 -16.37 0.18
N GLY A 57 8.15 -15.65 1.16
CA GLY A 57 9.13 -16.20 2.09
C GLY A 57 8.61 -17.38 2.91
N TYR A 58 7.34 -17.33 3.37
CA TYR A 58 6.72 -18.47 4.05
C TYR A 58 6.58 -19.71 3.16
N LEU A 59 6.27 -19.51 1.87
CA LEU A 59 6.19 -20.63 0.92
C LEU A 59 7.57 -21.21 0.61
N GLU A 60 8.59 -20.36 0.43
CA GLU A 60 9.98 -20.79 0.21
C GLU A 60 10.50 -21.60 1.41
N MET A 61 10.21 -21.15 2.62
CA MET A 61 10.63 -21.81 3.86
C MET A 61 9.72 -22.98 4.26
N SER A 62 8.63 -23.26 3.54
CA SER A 62 7.63 -24.26 3.94
C SER A 62 8.23 -25.64 4.21
N LYS A 63 9.16 -26.09 3.36
CA LYS A 63 9.82 -27.40 3.51
C LYS A 63 10.76 -27.44 4.72
N ILE A 64 11.53 -26.38 4.94
CA ILE A 64 12.47 -26.25 6.07
C ILE A 64 11.69 -26.13 7.39
N ASN A 65 10.68 -25.26 7.42
CA ASN A 65 9.82 -25.08 8.60
C ASN A 65 9.10 -26.38 8.96
N LYS A 66 8.66 -27.15 7.96
CA LYS A 66 8.05 -28.46 8.16
C LYS A 66 9.06 -29.46 8.74
N SER A 67 10.26 -29.60 8.16
CA SER A 67 11.26 -30.55 8.67
C SER A 67 11.70 -30.22 10.09
N ILE A 68 11.89 -28.94 10.41
CA ILE A 68 12.19 -28.47 11.77
C ILE A 68 11.04 -28.85 12.70
N THR A 69 9.79 -28.57 12.33
CA THR A 69 8.62 -28.88 13.17
C THR A 69 8.53 -30.37 13.45
N GLU A 70 8.76 -31.22 12.44
CA GLU A 70 8.79 -32.68 12.58
C GLU A 70 9.91 -33.13 13.54
N GLU A 71 11.14 -32.61 13.37
CA GLU A 71 12.31 -32.93 14.21
C GLU A 71 12.10 -32.55 15.69
N TYR A 72 11.51 -31.39 15.97
CA TYR A 72 11.22 -30.98 17.36
C TYR A 72 10.00 -31.72 17.95
N SER A 73 9.03 -32.14 17.13
CA SER A 73 7.88 -32.91 17.61
C SER A 73 8.22 -34.36 18.00
N GLU A 74 9.31 -34.92 17.47
CA GLU A 74 9.82 -36.25 17.87
C GLU A 74 10.66 -36.21 19.16
N GLY A 75 11.11 -35.02 19.59
CA GLY A 75 11.92 -34.84 20.80
C GLY A 75 11.16 -34.45 22.07
N ASP A 76 9.86 -34.16 21.97
CA ASP A 76 8.99 -33.70 23.07
C ASP A 76 8.12 -34.84 23.69
N TYR A 77 8.51 -36.11 23.51
CA TYR A 77 7.90 -37.29 24.16
C TYR A 77 8.91 -38.14 24.94
#